data_AF-A0A3A4SKZ5-F1
#
_entry.id   AF-A0A3A4SKZ5-F1
#
_cell.length_a   1.000
_cell.length_b   1.000
_cell.length_c   1.000
_cell.angle_alpha   90.00
_cell.angle_beta   90.00
_cell.angle_gamma   90.00
#
_symmetry.space_group_name_H-M   'P 1'
#
loop_
_entity.id
_entity.type
_entity.pdbx_description
1 polymer ?
#
loop_
_entity_poly.entity_id
_entity_poly.type
_entity_poly.pdbx_seq_one_letter_code
_entity_poly.pdbx_strand_id
1 'polypeptide(L)'
;MLIRILKNPVARKRFSRFKSMRRAYASLWIIGVLYGLSLMAELICNNVPLVVRYGGQFYFPIVSYYSEDVFIGSGKQTRPDYKKLMMSETFHASDENYMVFPPFPYGPFESMDPQTIPVPDEVSLALAPEPVIGTMDVGPDLTINRSRNAEFLAGKGQIGVNGKNLHDFLTLPEELLQSINRRFSNQAAPYGEFIIVDHSGKKVMVSLATFRERSQVPETIRLTFQEITDPGEGQLSIRFNRSLHPVTSKPTLWNQIPEDQARRLLTLIASRFERPVDDYPVTIHNRNYNASFIKEEVRFPYPPVKGHPLGIDGAGRDVLARILYGLRISLSFGLMLVVCSMVIGVMAGAVQGYYAGKLDITAQRMIEIWSALPFLYVMILMGSVYGRSFILLLVCYGIFNWVGISYYIRAEFLNLRKRPFVEAARCMGVPPIKIIYRHILPNALVPVITFFPFSLVGAIGSLAALDYLGFGLPPPTPSWGELLFQAQQYRWAWWLILYPSLALFGVMLLGVFVGEGIRNAYDPKQYQRFQ
;
A
#
# COMPACT_ATOMS: atom_id res chain seq x y z
N MET A 1 -25.73 34.23 -13.49
CA MET A 1 -26.19 33.99 -12.11
C MET A 1 -25.05 34.14 -11.09
N LEU A 2 -23.91 33.46 -11.28
CA LEU A 2 -22.68 33.59 -10.45
C LEU A 2 -22.18 35.03 -10.25
N ILE A 3 -22.16 35.85 -11.31
CA ILE A 3 -21.72 37.26 -11.23
C ILE A 3 -22.62 38.12 -10.31
N ARG A 4 -23.93 37.83 -10.25
CA ARG A 4 -24.87 38.52 -9.33
C ARG A 4 -24.68 38.06 -7.87
N ILE A 5 -24.29 36.80 -7.65
CA ILE A 5 -23.99 36.26 -6.32
C ILE A 5 -22.71 36.90 -5.77
N LEU A 6 -21.67 37.06 -6.61
CA LEU A 6 -20.42 37.73 -6.22
C LEU A 6 -20.57 39.24 -5.98
N LYS A 7 -21.54 39.89 -6.64
CA LYS A 7 -21.91 41.29 -6.38
C LYS A 7 -22.78 41.49 -5.13
N ASN A 8 -23.22 40.43 -4.46
CA ASN A 8 -23.99 40.54 -3.22
C ASN A 8 -23.05 40.95 -2.06
N PRO A 9 -23.32 42.06 -1.33
CA PRO A 9 -22.48 42.52 -0.23
C PRO A 9 -22.31 41.47 0.88
N VAL A 10 -23.32 40.63 1.12
CA VAL A 10 -23.25 39.54 2.11
C VAL A 10 -22.28 38.45 1.65
N ALA A 11 -22.31 38.07 0.37
CA ALA A 11 -21.39 37.08 -0.18
C ALA A 11 -19.93 37.58 -0.13
N ARG A 12 -19.70 38.86 -0.43
CA ARG A 12 -18.38 39.49 -0.33
C ARG A 12 -17.86 39.51 1.11
N LYS A 13 -18.71 39.81 2.09
CA LYS A 13 -18.36 39.76 3.52
C LYS A 13 -18.00 38.33 3.96
N ARG A 14 -18.77 37.32 3.55
CA ARG A 14 -18.47 35.90 3.82
C ARG A 14 -17.15 35.46 3.19
N PHE A 15 -16.89 35.85 1.93
CA PHE A 15 -15.62 35.53 1.27
C PHE A 15 -14.43 36.23 1.95
N SER A 16 -14.59 37.48 2.39
CA SER A 16 -13.56 38.17 3.16
C SER A 16 -13.25 37.47 4.49
N ARG A 17 -14.29 36.97 5.19
CA ARG A 17 -14.12 36.15 6.41
C ARG A 17 -13.36 34.86 6.08
N PHE A 18 -13.72 34.17 5.00
CA PHE A 18 -13.00 32.98 4.55
C PHE A 18 -11.51 33.28 4.31
N LYS A 19 -11.20 34.38 3.63
CA LYS A 19 -9.81 34.80 3.38
C LYS A 19 -9.04 35.14 4.66
N SER A 20 -9.69 35.64 5.71
CA SER A 20 -9.03 35.86 7.01
C SER A 20 -8.62 34.57 7.72
N MET A 21 -9.22 33.43 7.39
CA MET A 21 -8.86 32.12 7.94
C MET A 21 -7.68 31.54 7.18
N ARG A 22 -6.46 31.88 7.62
CA ARG A 22 -5.20 31.52 6.94
C ARG A 22 -5.09 30.03 6.60
N ARG A 23 -5.44 29.14 7.53
CA ARG A 23 -5.37 27.68 7.33
C ARG A 23 -6.28 27.23 6.19
N ALA A 24 -7.57 27.58 6.23
CA ALA A 24 -8.54 27.19 5.21
C ALA A 24 -8.22 27.79 3.83
N TYR A 25 -7.79 29.06 3.80
CA TYR A 25 -7.44 29.73 2.56
C TYR A 25 -6.16 29.15 1.92
N ALA A 26 -5.14 28.85 2.73
CA ALA A 26 -3.94 28.16 2.26
C ALA A 26 -4.27 26.75 1.77
N SER A 27 -5.11 26.00 2.49
CA SER A 27 -5.54 24.66 2.06
C SER A 27 -6.28 24.68 0.73
N LEU A 28 -7.14 25.68 0.49
CA LEU A 28 -7.82 25.86 -0.80
C LEU A 28 -6.84 26.09 -1.95
N TRP A 29 -5.81 26.90 -1.72
CA TRP A 29 -4.76 27.11 -2.73
C TRP A 29 -3.92 25.86 -2.97
N ILE A 30 -3.50 25.17 -1.90
CA ILE A 30 -2.69 23.95 -2.01
C ILE A 30 -3.46 22.88 -2.79
N ILE A 31 -4.71 22.58 -2.42
CA ILE A 31 -5.51 21.56 -3.13
C ILE A 31 -5.80 21.99 -4.57
N GLY A 32 -6.03 23.29 -4.81
CA GLY A 32 -6.25 23.84 -6.15
C GLY A 32 -5.02 23.71 -7.05
N VAL A 33 -3.82 24.00 -6.53
CA VAL A 33 -2.56 23.85 -7.25
C VAL A 33 -2.26 22.37 -7.49
N LEU A 34 -2.41 21.51 -6.48
CA LEU A 34 -2.21 20.07 -6.64
C LEU A 34 -3.14 19.47 -7.70
N TYR A 35 -4.41 19.89 -7.72
CA TYR A 35 -5.36 19.47 -8.76
C TYR A 35 -4.99 20.02 -10.13
N GLY A 36 -4.58 21.29 -10.21
CA GLY A 36 -4.13 21.89 -11.47
C GLY A 36 -2.90 21.17 -12.06
N LEU A 37 -1.93 20.82 -11.20
CA LEU A 37 -0.77 20.04 -11.60
C LEU A 37 -1.16 18.62 -12.04
N SER A 38 -2.11 17.97 -11.36
CA SER A 38 -2.55 16.62 -11.75
C SER A 38 -3.37 16.59 -13.03
N LEU A 39 -4.09 17.68 -13.36
CA LEU A 39 -4.74 17.85 -14.66
C LEU A 39 -3.74 17.98 -15.81
N MET A 40 -2.53 18.44 -15.53
CA MET A 40 -1.43 18.51 -16.48
C MET A 40 -0.35 17.46 -16.19
N ALA A 41 -0.73 16.33 -15.58
CA ALA A 41 0.21 15.29 -15.17
C ALA A 41 0.98 14.73 -16.37
N GLU A 42 0.39 14.69 -17.57
CA GLU A 42 1.05 14.26 -18.80
C GLU A 42 2.28 15.09 -19.14
N LEU A 43 2.33 16.38 -18.76
CA LEU A 43 3.47 17.27 -18.99
C LEU A 43 4.58 17.11 -17.94
N ILE A 44 4.25 16.54 -16.79
CA ILE A 44 5.14 16.46 -15.62
C ILE A 44 5.71 15.04 -15.48
N CYS A 45 4.85 14.03 -15.74
CA CYS A 45 5.02 12.64 -15.37
C CYS A 45 4.45 11.75 -16.49
N ASN A 46 5.29 11.32 -17.42
CA ASN A 46 4.84 10.50 -18.54
C ASN A 46 6.00 9.72 -19.17
N ASN A 47 5.71 8.54 -19.72
CA ASN A 47 6.67 7.72 -20.48
C ASN A 47 6.76 8.13 -21.96
N VAL A 48 5.98 9.13 -22.36
CA VAL A 48 5.94 9.68 -23.71
C VAL A 48 6.65 11.04 -23.71
N PRO A 49 7.54 11.31 -24.68
CA PRO A 49 8.22 12.58 -24.77
C PRO A 49 7.27 13.72 -25.16
N LEU A 50 7.63 14.93 -24.73
CA LEU A 50 6.92 16.16 -25.07
C LEU A 50 7.11 16.50 -26.55
N VAL A 51 8.36 16.38 -27.03
CA VAL A 51 8.77 16.68 -28.41
C VAL A 51 9.78 15.64 -28.86
N VAL A 52 9.64 15.19 -30.11
CA VAL A 52 10.63 14.37 -30.82
C VAL A 52 10.96 15.08 -32.12
N ARG A 53 12.24 15.34 -32.37
CA ARG A 53 12.73 15.68 -33.71
C ARG A 53 13.31 14.42 -34.32
N TYR A 54 12.77 13.99 -35.45
CA TYR A 54 13.24 12.80 -36.17
C TYR A 54 13.16 13.05 -37.68
N GLY A 55 14.25 12.83 -38.40
CA GLY A 55 14.29 13.00 -39.87
C GLY A 55 13.94 14.42 -40.33
N GLY A 56 14.36 15.44 -39.57
CA GLY A 56 14.09 16.85 -39.86
C GLY A 56 12.67 17.33 -39.53
N GLN A 57 11.77 16.47 -39.04
CA GLN A 57 10.40 16.81 -38.66
C GLN A 57 10.20 16.81 -37.14
N PHE A 58 9.27 17.65 -36.69
CA PHE A 58 8.84 17.72 -35.30
C PHE A 58 7.57 16.89 -35.07
N TYR A 59 7.61 16.03 -34.07
CA TYR A 59 6.50 15.23 -33.60
C TYR A 59 6.17 15.64 -32.16
N PHE A 60 4.87 15.64 -31.81
CA PHE A 60 4.36 15.96 -30.47
C PHE A 60 3.56 14.78 -29.89
N PRO A 61 4.22 13.69 -29.43
CA PRO A 61 3.56 12.44 -29.07
C PRO A 61 2.56 12.52 -27.90
N ILE A 62 2.64 13.59 -27.11
CA ILE A 62 1.71 13.84 -26.02
C ILE A 62 0.31 14.27 -26.50
N VAL A 63 0.24 14.95 -27.65
CA VAL A 63 -1.01 15.45 -28.24
C VAL A 63 -1.54 14.50 -29.29
N SER A 64 -0.64 13.85 -30.05
CA SER A 64 -0.99 13.02 -31.20
C SER A 64 -0.36 11.64 -31.10
N TYR A 65 -1.10 10.64 -31.56
CA TYR A 65 -0.60 9.27 -31.64
C TYR A 65 0.30 9.12 -32.86
N TYR A 66 1.51 8.59 -32.66
CA TYR A 66 2.43 8.17 -33.71
C TYR A 66 2.81 6.71 -33.47
N SER A 67 2.78 5.89 -34.52
CA SER A 67 3.17 4.48 -34.47
C SER A 67 4.69 4.32 -34.55
N GLU A 68 5.18 3.17 -34.09
CA GLU A 68 6.60 2.80 -34.15
C GLU A 68 7.12 2.79 -35.59
N ASP A 69 6.29 2.36 -36.53
CA ASP A 69 6.57 2.33 -37.95
C ASP A 69 7.02 3.70 -38.52
N VAL A 70 6.47 4.81 -38.02
CA VAL A 70 6.85 6.16 -38.46
C VAL A 70 8.33 6.47 -38.22
N PHE A 71 8.91 5.89 -37.16
CA PHE A 71 10.29 6.18 -36.75
C PHE A 71 11.28 5.13 -37.27
N ILE A 72 10.91 3.86 -37.31
CA ILE A 72 11.86 2.78 -37.65
C ILE A 72 11.41 1.86 -38.79
N GLY A 73 10.25 2.11 -39.40
CA GLY A 73 9.74 1.29 -40.51
C GLY A 73 9.49 -0.18 -40.13
N SER A 74 9.19 -0.46 -38.85
CA SER A 74 9.07 -1.84 -38.34
C SER A 74 7.79 -2.57 -38.76
N GLY A 75 6.85 -1.89 -39.45
CA GLY A 75 5.52 -2.38 -39.75
C GLY A 75 4.58 -2.43 -38.54
N LYS A 76 5.04 -2.08 -37.33
CA LYS A 76 4.21 -2.09 -36.12
C LYS A 76 3.41 -0.80 -35.99
N GLN A 77 2.09 -0.95 -35.96
CA GLN A 77 1.15 0.15 -35.76
C GLN A 77 0.89 0.49 -34.29
N THR A 78 1.67 -0.08 -33.36
CA THR A 78 1.62 0.23 -31.92
C THR A 78 2.46 1.45 -31.58
N ARG A 79 2.18 2.08 -30.43
CA ARG A 79 2.98 3.20 -29.92
C ARG A 79 4.41 2.71 -29.65
N PRO A 80 5.46 3.43 -30.07
CA PRO A 80 6.84 3.02 -29.82
C PRO A 80 7.18 3.13 -28.33
N ASP A 81 8.09 2.26 -27.89
CA ASP A 81 8.83 2.48 -26.66
C ASP A 81 9.88 3.57 -26.92
N TYR A 82 9.53 4.81 -26.60
CA TYR A 82 10.36 5.97 -26.86
C TYR A 82 11.71 5.93 -26.13
N LYS A 83 11.81 5.25 -24.98
CA LYS A 83 13.08 5.10 -24.25
C LYS A 83 14.02 4.18 -24.99
N LYS A 84 13.51 3.03 -25.48
CA LYS A 84 14.29 2.12 -26.34
C LYS A 84 14.64 2.76 -27.67
N LEU A 85 13.71 3.52 -28.26
CA LEU A 85 13.95 4.25 -29.50
C LEU A 85 15.09 5.27 -29.33
N MET A 86 15.10 6.05 -28.25
CA MET A 86 16.16 7.01 -27.97
C MET A 86 17.55 6.35 -27.88
N MET A 87 17.64 5.09 -27.44
CA MET A 87 18.90 4.34 -27.33
C MET A 87 19.28 3.59 -28.63
N SER A 88 18.43 3.58 -29.65
CA SER A 88 18.65 2.81 -30.88
C SER A 88 19.62 3.51 -31.85
N GLU A 89 20.39 2.71 -32.59
CA GLU A 89 21.32 3.23 -33.60
C GLU A 89 20.60 4.03 -34.71
N THR A 90 19.37 3.65 -35.07
CA THR A 90 18.57 4.35 -36.08
C THR A 90 18.15 5.75 -35.63
N PHE A 91 17.95 5.97 -34.33
CA PHE A 91 17.68 7.29 -33.78
C PHE A 91 18.94 8.16 -33.76
N HIS A 92 20.09 7.57 -33.43
CA HIS A 92 21.39 8.25 -33.45
C HIS A 92 22.03 8.38 -34.84
N ALA A 93 21.39 7.90 -35.91
CA ALA A 93 21.89 8.01 -37.28
C ALA A 93 22.02 9.48 -37.78
N SER A 94 21.37 10.43 -37.12
CA SER A 94 21.49 11.86 -37.39
C SER A 94 21.61 12.63 -36.08
N ASP A 95 22.60 13.51 -35.98
CA ASP A 95 22.82 14.38 -34.81
C ASP A 95 21.69 15.42 -34.61
N GLU A 96 20.82 15.59 -35.61
CA GLU A 96 19.64 16.46 -35.48
C GLU A 96 18.49 15.80 -34.70
N ASN A 97 18.54 14.49 -34.51
CA ASN A 97 17.49 13.76 -33.83
C ASN A 97 17.63 13.96 -32.32
N TYR A 98 16.58 14.48 -31.69
CA TYR A 98 16.55 14.63 -30.24
C TYR A 98 15.14 14.44 -29.73
N MET A 99 15.04 14.10 -28.46
CA MET A 99 13.78 13.84 -27.81
C MET A 99 13.81 14.41 -26.39
N VAL A 100 12.77 15.16 -26.04
CA VAL A 100 12.65 15.84 -24.75
C VAL A 100 11.53 15.19 -23.95
N PHE A 101 11.89 14.54 -22.85
CA PHE A 101 10.93 13.94 -21.92
C PHE A 101 10.43 14.94 -20.88
N PRO A 102 9.26 14.66 -20.26
CA PRO A 102 8.85 15.33 -19.03
C PRO A 102 9.92 15.21 -17.92
N PRO A 103 9.90 16.10 -16.91
CA PRO A 103 10.81 16.03 -15.77
C PRO A 103 10.85 14.67 -15.08
N PHE A 104 9.70 13.97 -15.03
CA PHE A 104 9.61 12.60 -14.55
C PHE A 104 9.19 11.67 -15.71
N PRO A 105 10.14 10.95 -16.34
CA PRO A 105 9.90 10.22 -17.58
C PRO A 105 9.25 8.85 -17.35
N TYR A 106 8.27 8.73 -16.46
CA TYR A 106 7.61 7.46 -16.15
C TYR A 106 6.09 7.59 -16.23
N GLY A 107 5.46 6.64 -16.91
CA GLY A 107 4.03 6.63 -17.14
C GLY A 107 3.28 5.84 -16.05
N PRO A 108 2.03 6.20 -15.73
CA PRO A 108 1.25 5.48 -14.71
C PRO A 108 0.85 4.05 -15.14
N PHE A 109 0.92 3.75 -16.43
CA PHE A 109 0.62 2.45 -17.04
C PHE A 109 1.87 1.71 -17.53
N GLU A 110 3.04 2.34 -17.47
CA GLU A 110 4.30 1.78 -17.93
C GLU A 110 4.73 0.67 -16.96
N SER A 111 4.86 -0.56 -17.47
CA SER A 111 5.44 -1.67 -16.71
C SER A 111 6.92 -1.76 -17.05
N MET A 112 7.75 -1.71 -16.02
CA MET A 112 9.21 -1.71 -16.15
C MET A 112 9.75 -3.13 -16.23
N ASP A 113 10.85 -3.28 -16.97
CA ASP A 113 11.62 -4.52 -16.95
C ASP A 113 12.48 -4.55 -15.67
N PRO A 114 12.41 -5.63 -14.85
CA PRO A 114 13.25 -5.78 -13.66
C PRO A 114 14.74 -5.53 -13.92
N GLN A 115 15.24 -5.82 -15.12
CA GLN A 115 16.66 -5.63 -15.48
C GLN A 115 17.06 -4.16 -15.61
N THR A 116 16.10 -3.26 -15.82
CA THR A 116 16.36 -1.81 -15.95
C THR A 116 16.54 -1.11 -14.60
N ILE A 117 16.23 -1.79 -13.49
CA ILE A 117 16.35 -1.24 -12.16
C ILE A 117 17.81 -1.32 -11.71
N PRO A 118 18.41 -0.20 -11.27
CA PRO A 118 19.80 -0.19 -10.85
C PRO A 118 19.95 -0.88 -9.48
N VAL A 119 20.20 -2.18 -9.50
CA VAL A 119 20.64 -2.96 -8.34
C VAL A 119 22.16 -3.16 -8.40
N PRO A 120 22.85 -3.16 -7.25
CA PRO A 120 24.24 -3.58 -7.21
C PRO A 120 24.37 -5.00 -7.77
N ASP A 121 25.20 -5.20 -8.81
CA ASP A 121 25.54 -6.54 -9.32
C ASP A 121 26.52 -7.19 -8.33
N GLU A 122 25.98 -7.59 -7.18
CA GLU A 122 26.70 -8.17 -6.05
C GLU A 122 26.09 -9.54 -5.68
N VAL A 123 26.94 -10.46 -5.26
CA VAL A 123 26.54 -11.75 -4.68
C VAL A 123 26.95 -11.75 -3.21
N SER A 124 25.98 -11.97 -2.34
CA SER A 124 26.20 -12.16 -0.91
C SER A 124 26.47 -13.63 -0.63
N LEU A 125 27.66 -13.94 -0.11
CA LEU A 125 27.97 -15.21 0.50
C LEU A 125 27.52 -15.17 1.96
N ALA A 126 26.53 -15.97 2.31
CA ALA A 126 26.12 -16.17 3.70
C ALA A 126 26.53 -17.56 4.19
N LEU A 127 27.42 -17.64 5.19
CA LEU A 127 27.73 -18.89 5.88
C LEU A 127 26.89 -18.97 7.16
N ALA A 128 26.00 -19.95 7.25
CA ALA A 128 25.27 -20.26 8.46
C ALA A 128 25.84 -21.56 9.06
N PRO A 129 26.12 -21.65 10.37
CA PRO A 129 26.52 -22.91 10.98
C PRO A 129 25.40 -23.94 10.83
N GLU A 130 25.75 -25.18 10.48
CA GLU A 130 24.77 -26.26 10.51
C GLU A 130 24.44 -26.58 11.98
N PRO A 131 23.15 -26.60 12.36
CA PRO A 131 22.77 -26.93 13.73
C PRO A 131 23.18 -28.37 14.03
N VAL A 132 23.98 -28.56 15.08
CA VAL A 132 24.37 -29.90 15.50
C VAL A 132 23.19 -30.55 16.21
N ILE A 133 22.81 -31.74 15.74
CA ILE A 133 21.78 -32.58 16.35
C ILE A 133 22.46 -33.81 16.94
N GLY A 134 22.22 -34.03 18.23
CA GLY A 134 22.71 -35.18 18.97
C GLY A 134 21.57 -35.92 19.66
N THR A 135 21.79 -37.19 19.97
CA THR A 135 20.87 -37.98 20.80
C THR A 135 21.61 -38.61 21.97
N MET A 136 20.99 -38.63 23.14
CA MET A 136 21.47 -39.39 24.29
C MET A 136 20.35 -40.31 24.79
N ASP A 137 20.68 -41.58 25.01
CA ASP A 137 19.84 -42.54 25.70
C ASP A 137 20.25 -42.51 27.20
N VAL A 138 19.35 -42.04 28.06
CA VAL A 138 19.60 -41.87 29.51
C VAL A 138 18.86 -42.93 30.33
N GLY A 139 19.43 -43.33 31.46
CA GLY A 139 18.82 -44.22 32.46
C GLY A 139 17.95 -43.48 33.49
N PRO A 140 17.28 -44.21 34.40
CA PRO A 140 16.41 -43.62 35.43
C PRO A 140 17.11 -42.68 36.42
N ASP A 141 18.41 -42.88 36.61
CA ASP A 141 19.32 -42.05 37.40
C ASP A 141 19.93 -40.88 36.60
N LEU A 142 19.48 -40.69 35.35
CA LEU A 142 20.00 -39.73 34.38
C LEU A 142 21.44 -39.99 33.93
N THR A 143 21.94 -41.21 34.15
CA THR A 143 23.23 -41.63 33.59
C THR A 143 23.11 -41.83 32.07
N ILE A 144 24.10 -41.32 31.33
CA ILE A 144 24.12 -41.40 29.86
C ILE A 144 24.63 -42.78 29.46
N ASN A 145 23.73 -43.67 29.03
CA ASN A 145 24.08 -45.02 28.59
C ASN A 145 24.70 -45.01 27.20
N ARG A 146 24.18 -44.17 26.31
CA ARG A 146 24.67 -44.03 24.94
C ARG A 146 24.46 -42.62 24.43
N SER A 147 25.48 -42.06 23.80
CA SER A 147 25.38 -40.80 23.05
C SER A 147 25.70 -41.02 21.57
N ARG A 148 25.14 -40.16 20.72
CA ARG A 148 25.48 -40.02 19.30
C ARG A 148 25.45 -38.55 18.93
N ASN A 149 26.56 -38.00 18.42
CA ASN A 149 26.68 -36.61 17.99
C ASN A 149 26.23 -35.58 19.04
N ALA A 150 26.31 -35.93 20.33
CA ALA A 150 25.84 -35.11 21.45
C ALA A 150 27.00 -34.57 22.30
N GLU A 151 28.24 -34.79 21.86
CA GLU A 151 29.47 -34.38 22.52
C GLU A 151 29.66 -32.86 22.51
N PHE A 152 28.96 -32.15 21.61
CA PHE A 152 28.98 -30.69 21.53
C PHE A 152 28.46 -30.00 22.81
N LEU A 153 27.71 -30.73 23.64
CA LEU A 153 27.18 -30.28 24.94
C LEU A 153 28.23 -30.34 26.06
N ALA A 154 29.33 -31.07 25.87
CA ALA A 154 30.35 -31.30 26.90
C ALA A 154 31.48 -30.25 26.93
N GLY A 155 31.39 -29.20 26.10
CA GLY A 155 32.44 -28.20 25.94
C GLY A 155 33.68 -28.72 25.19
N LYS A 156 34.50 -27.81 24.66
CA LYS A 156 35.70 -28.18 23.87
C LYS A 156 36.67 -29.03 24.71
N GLY A 157 36.87 -30.30 24.31
CA GLY A 157 37.98 -31.14 24.78
C GLY A 157 37.62 -32.31 25.69
N GLN A 158 36.34 -32.54 26.04
CA GLN A 158 35.96 -33.74 26.79
C GLN A 158 35.70 -34.93 25.87
N ILE A 159 36.58 -35.93 25.94
CA ILE A 159 36.41 -37.21 25.23
C ILE A 159 35.49 -38.10 26.09
N GLY A 160 34.26 -38.30 25.63
CA GLY A 160 33.30 -39.25 26.22
C GLY A 160 32.31 -38.65 27.22
N VAL A 161 31.03 -38.68 26.86
CA VAL A 161 29.87 -38.35 27.72
C VAL A 161 29.16 -39.59 28.27
N ASN A 162 29.47 -40.79 27.74
CA ASN A 162 28.87 -42.04 28.20
C ASN A 162 29.36 -42.38 29.62
N GLY A 163 28.46 -42.84 30.48
CA GLY A 163 28.73 -43.20 31.88
C GLY A 163 28.77 -42.02 32.85
N LYS A 164 28.57 -40.78 32.38
CA LYS A 164 28.45 -39.58 33.21
C LYS A 164 26.99 -39.20 33.41
N ASN A 165 26.71 -38.32 34.37
CA ASN A 165 25.35 -37.88 34.66
C ASN A 165 24.98 -36.69 33.76
N LEU A 166 23.71 -36.63 33.31
CA LEU A 166 23.23 -35.53 32.48
C LEU A 166 23.35 -34.16 33.18
N HIS A 167 23.26 -34.13 34.51
CA HIS A 167 23.44 -32.93 35.33
C HIS A 167 24.86 -32.34 35.26
N ASP A 168 25.87 -33.12 34.86
CA ASP A 168 27.26 -32.64 34.76
C ASP A 168 27.46 -31.66 33.59
N PHE A 169 26.50 -31.63 32.65
CA PHE A 169 26.60 -30.88 31.40
C PHE A 169 25.51 -29.81 31.25
N LEU A 170 24.36 -30.01 31.88
CA LEU A 170 23.14 -29.26 31.61
C LEU A 170 22.40 -28.94 32.89
N THR A 171 21.82 -27.73 32.93
CA THR A 171 20.85 -27.38 33.97
C THR A 171 19.46 -27.83 33.52
N LEU A 172 18.95 -28.91 34.11
CA LEU A 172 17.68 -29.52 33.72
C LEU A 172 16.50 -28.84 34.44
N PRO A 173 15.54 -28.21 33.72
CA PRO A 173 14.36 -27.64 34.35
C PRO A 173 13.43 -28.73 34.91
N GLU A 174 12.67 -28.39 35.95
CA GLU A 174 11.77 -29.35 36.62
C GLU A 174 10.75 -29.98 35.66
N GLU A 175 10.25 -29.22 34.69
CA GLU A 175 9.29 -29.71 33.70
C GLU A 175 9.87 -30.83 32.82
N LEU A 176 11.14 -30.71 32.44
CA LEU A 176 11.86 -31.74 31.67
C LEU A 176 12.04 -33.01 32.51
N LEU A 177 12.44 -32.87 33.77
CA LEU A 177 12.61 -33.99 34.70
C LEU A 177 11.28 -34.72 34.94
N GLN A 178 10.18 -33.99 35.14
CA GLN A 178 8.85 -34.59 35.25
C GLN A 178 8.45 -35.36 33.99
N SER A 179 8.78 -34.81 32.81
CA SER A 179 8.53 -35.45 31.52
C SER A 179 9.32 -36.76 31.33
N ILE A 180 10.57 -36.79 31.80
CA ILE A 180 11.42 -37.99 31.82
C ILE A 180 10.88 -39.03 32.81
N ASN A 181 10.56 -38.61 34.04
CA ASN A 181 10.10 -39.49 35.12
C ASN A 181 8.76 -40.17 34.79
N ARG A 182 7.83 -39.47 34.13
CA ARG A 182 6.57 -40.08 33.66
C ARG A 182 6.79 -41.24 32.71
N ARG A 183 7.75 -41.10 31.79
CA ARG A 183 8.10 -42.15 30.81
C ARG A 183 8.77 -43.35 31.50
N PHE A 184 9.64 -43.12 32.50
CA PHE A 184 10.21 -44.21 33.31
C PHE A 184 9.17 -44.87 34.23
N SER A 185 8.13 -44.15 34.63
CA SER A 185 6.97 -44.69 35.35
C SER A 185 5.97 -45.39 34.40
N ASN A 186 6.33 -45.57 33.13
CA ASN A 186 5.54 -46.20 32.08
C ASN A 186 4.17 -45.55 31.85
N GLN A 187 4.04 -44.25 32.13
CA GLN A 187 2.82 -43.48 31.87
C GLN A 187 2.87 -42.84 30.49
N ALA A 188 1.73 -42.80 29.79
CA ALA A 188 1.63 -42.10 28.51
C ALA A 188 2.01 -40.61 28.66
N ALA A 189 2.87 -40.11 27.75
CA ALA A 189 3.35 -38.74 27.77
C ALA A 189 3.39 -38.15 26.35
N PRO A 190 2.88 -36.92 26.13
CA PRO A 190 2.95 -36.27 24.82
C PRO A 190 4.39 -35.89 24.45
N TYR A 191 4.60 -35.52 23.17
CA TYR A 191 5.85 -34.88 22.74
C TYR A 191 6.15 -33.67 23.63
N GLY A 192 7.39 -33.56 24.08
CA GLY A 192 7.84 -32.44 24.90
C GLY A 192 9.06 -31.78 24.29
N GLU A 193 9.10 -30.45 24.32
CA GLU A 193 10.18 -29.63 23.80
C GLU A 193 10.54 -28.58 24.85
N PHE A 194 11.82 -28.51 25.20
CA PHE A 194 12.32 -27.70 26.31
C PHE A 194 13.58 -26.97 25.86
N ILE A 195 13.62 -25.66 26.04
CA ILE A 195 14.83 -24.87 25.79
C ILE A 195 15.63 -24.83 27.08
N ILE A 196 16.86 -25.32 27.04
CA ILE A 196 17.79 -25.31 28.16
C ILE A 196 19.03 -24.50 27.80
N VAL A 197 19.74 -24.05 28.82
CA VAL A 197 21.04 -23.39 28.66
C VAL A 197 22.10 -24.34 29.19
N ASP A 198 23.10 -24.63 28.36
CA ASP A 198 24.26 -25.42 28.79
C ASP A 198 25.19 -24.60 29.70
N HIS A 199 26.15 -25.26 30.36
CA HIS A 199 27.10 -24.55 31.22
C HIS A 199 28.03 -23.59 30.48
N SER A 200 28.07 -23.63 29.14
CA SER A 200 28.81 -22.68 28.31
C SER A 200 27.99 -21.45 27.93
N GLY A 201 26.72 -21.38 28.36
CA GLY A 201 25.80 -20.28 28.09
C GLY A 201 25.05 -20.41 26.76
N LYS A 202 25.18 -21.52 26.03
CA LYS A 202 24.48 -21.76 24.77
C LYS A 202 23.09 -22.32 25.00
N LYS A 203 22.14 -21.88 24.19
CA LYS A 203 20.77 -22.41 24.18
C LYS A 203 20.71 -23.70 23.37
N VAL A 204 20.08 -24.71 23.94
CA VAL A 204 19.90 -26.03 23.33
C VAL A 204 18.44 -26.42 23.48
N MET A 205 17.86 -26.94 22.41
CA MET A 205 16.52 -27.50 22.42
C MET A 205 16.61 -28.98 22.74
N VAL A 206 15.92 -29.42 23.79
CA VAL A 206 15.76 -30.83 24.14
C VAL A 206 14.36 -31.26 23.79
N SER A 207 14.25 -32.30 22.97
CA SER A 207 12.97 -32.91 22.63
C SER A 207 12.88 -34.37 23.07
N LEU A 208 11.68 -34.72 23.53
CA LEU A 208 11.29 -36.08 23.88
C LEU A 208 10.14 -36.51 22.99
N ALA A 209 10.32 -37.65 22.32
CA ALA A 209 9.25 -38.24 21.52
C ALA A 209 8.03 -38.56 22.38
N THR A 210 6.85 -38.58 21.74
CA THR A 210 5.62 -39.09 22.35
C THR A 210 5.84 -40.51 22.86
N PHE A 211 5.48 -40.75 24.12
CA PHE A 211 5.60 -42.04 24.75
C PHE A 211 4.22 -42.62 25.03
N ARG A 212 4.03 -43.88 24.63
CA ARG A 212 2.84 -44.68 24.94
C ARG A 212 3.25 -45.76 25.91
N GLU A 213 2.33 -46.13 26.79
CA GLU A 213 2.52 -47.21 27.76
C GLU A 213 2.96 -48.49 27.05
N ARG A 214 3.94 -49.17 27.63
CA ARG A 214 4.53 -50.40 27.09
C ARG A 214 4.31 -51.55 28.07
N SER A 215 4.37 -52.78 27.59
CA SER A 215 4.28 -53.97 28.44
C SER A 215 5.49 -54.14 29.36
N GLN A 216 6.63 -53.53 29.03
CA GLN A 216 7.84 -53.49 29.84
C GLN A 216 8.28 -52.05 30.03
N VAL A 217 8.66 -51.72 31.26
CA VAL A 217 9.16 -50.40 31.63
C VAL A 217 10.43 -50.10 30.82
N PRO A 218 10.57 -48.91 30.21
CA PRO A 218 11.76 -48.59 29.44
C PRO A 218 13.00 -48.51 30.34
N GLU A 219 14.05 -49.24 29.97
CA GLU A 219 15.36 -49.16 30.65
C GLU A 219 16.11 -47.87 30.32
N THR A 220 15.84 -47.27 29.16
CA THR A 220 16.40 -45.98 28.74
C THR A 220 15.38 -45.12 28.01
N ILE A 221 15.57 -43.81 28.09
CA ILE A 221 14.79 -42.81 27.34
C ILE A 221 15.73 -42.03 26.44
N ARG A 222 15.35 -41.91 25.16
CA ARG A 222 16.08 -41.08 24.20
C ARG A 222 15.69 -39.61 24.33
N LEU A 223 16.69 -38.79 24.56
CA LEU A 223 16.64 -37.33 24.48
C LEU A 223 17.30 -36.90 23.17
N THR A 224 16.65 -36.02 22.41
CA THR A 224 17.22 -35.40 21.21
C THR A 224 17.59 -33.96 21.52
N PHE A 225 18.82 -33.58 21.25
CA PHE A 225 19.36 -32.25 21.51
C PHE A 225 19.65 -31.57 20.18
N GLN A 226 19.20 -30.33 20.03
CA GLN A 226 19.48 -29.49 18.86
C GLN A 226 20.07 -28.17 19.33
N GLU A 227 21.26 -27.81 18.84
CA GLU A 227 21.85 -26.49 19.09
C GLU A 227 20.93 -25.39 18.53
N ILE A 228 20.53 -24.44 19.36
CA ILE A 228 19.82 -23.24 18.91
C ILE A 228 20.87 -22.20 18.58
N THR A 229 20.97 -21.82 17.31
CA THR A 229 21.81 -20.70 16.89
C THR A 229 20.95 -19.44 16.88
N ASP A 230 21.32 -18.43 17.68
CA ASP A 230 20.63 -17.13 17.66
C ASP A 230 20.83 -16.47 16.28
N PRO A 231 19.80 -15.83 15.67
CA PRO A 231 19.93 -15.16 14.38
C PRO A 231 21.02 -14.09 14.42
N GLY A 232 22.13 -14.32 13.71
CA GLY A 232 23.29 -13.43 13.64
C GLY A 232 24.54 -13.89 14.39
N GLU A 233 24.43 -14.89 15.28
CA GLU A 233 25.58 -15.43 16.01
C GLU A 233 26.34 -16.46 15.15
N GLY A 234 27.56 -16.11 14.71
CA GLY A 234 28.38 -16.98 13.86
C GLY A 234 27.99 -17.00 12.37
N GLN A 235 27.09 -16.12 11.94
CA GLN A 235 26.74 -15.96 10.54
C GLN A 235 27.75 -15.04 9.83
N LEU A 236 28.45 -15.57 8.83
CA LEU A 236 29.32 -14.77 7.95
C LEU A 236 28.47 -14.20 6.82
N SER A 237 28.54 -12.91 6.55
CA SER A 237 28.00 -12.33 5.31
C SER A 237 29.05 -11.46 4.62
N ILE A 238 29.47 -11.88 3.43
CA ILE A 238 30.42 -11.11 2.60
C ILE A 238 29.79 -10.86 1.25
N ARG A 239 29.80 -9.62 0.80
CA ARG A 239 29.34 -9.24 -0.53
C ARG A 239 30.51 -9.18 -1.49
N PHE A 240 30.35 -9.79 -2.65
CA PHE A 240 31.34 -9.81 -3.72
C PHE A 240 30.79 -9.10 -4.95
N ASN A 241 31.62 -8.29 -5.60
CA ASN A 241 31.32 -7.76 -6.93
C ASN A 241 31.65 -8.78 -8.02
N ARG A 242 31.35 -8.45 -9.28
CA ARG A 242 31.62 -9.33 -10.44
C ARG A 242 33.11 -9.62 -10.68
N SER A 243 34.01 -8.75 -10.19
CA SER A 243 35.46 -8.99 -10.19
C SER A 243 35.93 -9.88 -9.03
N LEU A 244 35.00 -10.44 -8.24
CA LEU A 244 35.26 -11.27 -7.06
C LEU A 244 36.02 -10.54 -5.94
N HIS A 245 36.00 -9.22 -5.95
CA HIS A 245 36.51 -8.42 -4.85
C HIS A 245 35.43 -8.26 -3.78
N PRO A 246 35.77 -8.47 -2.50
CA PRO A 246 34.84 -8.26 -1.41
C PRO A 246 34.53 -6.76 -1.28
N VAL A 247 33.26 -6.42 -1.31
CA VAL A 247 32.75 -5.05 -1.11
C VAL A 247 32.65 -4.72 0.38
N THR A 248 32.36 -5.72 1.20
CA THR A 248 32.41 -5.63 2.67
C THR A 248 33.78 -6.06 3.20
N SER A 249 34.21 -5.55 4.36
CA SER A 249 35.42 -6.05 5.02
C SER A 249 35.28 -7.54 5.31
N LYS A 250 36.31 -8.32 4.99
CA LYS A 250 36.35 -9.77 5.27
C LYS A 250 36.32 -9.99 6.78
N PRO A 251 35.29 -10.62 7.35
CA PRO A 251 35.27 -10.94 8.78
C PRO A 251 36.38 -11.96 9.11
N THR A 252 36.78 -12.01 10.39
CA THR A 252 37.89 -12.86 10.86
C THR A 252 37.73 -14.34 10.50
N LEU A 253 36.50 -14.83 10.41
CA LEU A 253 36.17 -16.20 10.02
C LEU A 253 36.54 -16.52 8.56
N TRP A 254 36.56 -15.55 7.64
CA TRP A 254 36.98 -15.79 6.25
C TRP A 254 38.42 -16.26 6.16
N ASN A 255 39.30 -15.70 6.99
CA ASN A 255 40.72 -16.06 7.02
C ASN A 255 40.95 -17.45 7.63
N GLN A 256 39.93 -18.06 8.21
CA GLN A 256 39.98 -19.40 8.81
C GLN A 256 39.52 -20.50 7.84
N ILE A 257 38.99 -20.12 6.66
CA ILE A 257 38.55 -21.08 5.65
C ILE A 257 39.78 -21.65 4.94
N PRO A 258 39.89 -22.99 4.79
CA PRO A 258 40.97 -23.61 4.02
C PRO A 258 41.06 -23.05 2.59
N GLU A 259 42.27 -22.88 2.06
CA GLU A 259 42.47 -22.25 0.73
C GLU A 259 41.69 -22.94 -0.39
N ASP A 260 41.65 -24.28 -0.39
CA ASP A 260 40.94 -25.06 -1.41
C ASP A 260 39.43 -24.79 -1.38
N GLN A 261 38.85 -24.71 -0.18
CA GLN A 261 37.43 -24.38 0.01
C GLN A 261 37.16 -22.92 -0.37
N ALA A 262 38.06 -22.00 -0.02
CA ALA A 262 37.92 -20.59 -0.39
C ALA A 262 37.94 -20.38 -1.91
N ARG A 263 38.83 -21.06 -2.65
CA ARG A 263 38.85 -21.04 -4.13
C ARG A 263 37.56 -21.60 -4.72
N ARG A 264 37.02 -22.68 -4.14
CA ARG A 264 35.74 -23.26 -4.57
C ARG A 264 34.58 -22.29 -4.35
N LEU A 265 34.50 -21.65 -3.18
CA LEU A 265 33.48 -20.63 -2.88
C LEU A 265 33.53 -19.47 -3.88
N LEU A 266 34.72 -18.96 -4.21
CA LEU A 266 34.87 -17.89 -5.23
C LEU A 266 34.38 -18.34 -6.61
N THR A 267 34.61 -19.59 -6.99
CA THR A 267 34.11 -20.16 -8.27
C THR A 267 32.58 -20.27 -8.28
N LEU A 268 31.98 -20.64 -7.14
CA LEU A 268 30.53 -20.71 -6.97
C LEU A 268 29.90 -19.31 -6.96
N ILE A 269 30.54 -18.33 -6.33
CA ILE A 269 30.15 -16.91 -6.38
C ILE A 269 30.18 -16.43 -7.84
N ALA A 270 31.25 -16.71 -8.59
CA ALA A 270 31.34 -16.36 -10.01
C ALA A 270 30.20 -16.98 -10.81
N SER A 271 29.89 -18.26 -10.56
CA SER A 271 28.76 -18.96 -11.20
C SER A 271 27.41 -18.33 -10.83
N ARG A 272 27.23 -17.83 -9.59
CA ARG A 272 25.97 -17.26 -9.11
C ARG A 272 25.55 -15.99 -9.86
N PHE A 273 26.51 -15.27 -10.44
CA PHE A 273 26.21 -14.12 -11.29
C PHE A 273 25.43 -14.49 -12.55
N GLU A 274 25.62 -15.71 -13.06
CA GLU A 274 25.06 -16.18 -14.33
C GLU A 274 23.90 -17.17 -14.14
N ARG A 275 23.97 -18.02 -13.12
CA ARG A 275 22.98 -19.08 -12.86
C ARG A 275 22.72 -19.29 -11.38
N PRO A 276 21.57 -19.85 -10.98
CA PRO A 276 21.36 -20.33 -9.62
C PRO A 276 22.44 -21.34 -9.22
N VAL A 277 22.85 -21.31 -7.95
CA VAL A 277 23.87 -22.20 -7.38
C VAL A 277 23.30 -22.76 -6.08
N ASP A 278 23.36 -24.07 -5.92
CA ASP A 278 22.94 -24.76 -4.70
C ASP A 278 23.88 -24.41 -3.54
N ASP A 279 23.36 -24.55 -2.32
CA ASP A 279 24.16 -24.33 -1.13
C ASP A 279 25.34 -25.33 -1.07
N TYR A 280 26.47 -24.87 -0.51
CA TYR A 280 27.71 -25.64 -0.46
C TYR A 280 28.18 -25.85 0.98
N PRO A 281 28.38 -27.09 1.44
CA PRO A 281 28.90 -27.33 2.79
C PRO A 281 30.38 -26.94 2.88
N VAL A 282 30.72 -26.22 3.94
CA VAL A 282 32.06 -25.71 4.26
C VAL A 282 32.41 -26.16 5.68
N THR A 283 33.61 -26.70 5.88
CA THR A 283 34.06 -27.13 7.21
C THR A 283 35.14 -26.19 7.70
N ILE A 284 34.88 -25.49 8.81
CA ILE A 284 35.81 -24.54 9.42
C ILE A 284 36.09 -25.03 10.85
N HIS A 285 37.35 -25.31 11.18
CA HIS A 285 37.77 -25.77 12.52
C HIS A 285 36.89 -26.88 13.12
N ASN A 286 36.56 -27.91 12.33
CA ASN A 286 35.74 -29.07 12.74
C ASN A 286 34.25 -28.76 13.00
N ARG A 287 33.74 -27.62 12.50
CA ARG A 287 32.31 -27.28 12.47
C ARG A 287 31.86 -27.12 11.02
N ASN A 288 30.70 -27.69 10.69
CA ASN A 288 30.11 -27.54 9.37
C ASN A 288 29.28 -26.26 9.29
N TYR A 289 29.39 -25.60 8.15
CA TYR A 289 28.66 -24.41 7.77
C TYR A 289 28.03 -24.67 6.41
N ASN A 290 26.81 -24.19 6.21
CA ASN A 290 26.17 -24.16 4.92
C ASN A 290 26.42 -22.80 4.26
N ALA A 291 27.06 -22.80 3.09
CA ALA A 291 27.32 -21.60 2.31
C ALA A 291 26.20 -21.38 1.30
N SER A 292 25.48 -20.27 1.45
CA SER A 292 24.42 -19.83 0.54
C SER A 292 24.86 -18.62 -0.28
N PHE A 293 24.46 -18.59 -1.55
CA PHE A 293 24.86 -17.58 -2.53
C PHE A 293 23.65 -16.75 -3.00
N ILE A 294 23.46 -15.59 -2.37
CA ILE A 294 22.28 -14.76 -2.56
C ILE A 294 22.64 -13.60 -3.50
N LYS A 295 22.05 -13.58 -4.69
CA LYS A 295 22.06 -12.42 -5.58
C LYS A 295 20.73 -11.68 -5.40
N GLU A 296 20.77 -10.38 -5.21
CA GLU A 296 19.56 -9.58 -5.16
C GLU A 296 18.92 -9.56 -6.57
N GLU A 297 17.75 -10.17 -6.69
CA GLU A 297 16.96 -10.15 -7.91
C GLU A 297 15.81 -9.18 -7.72
N VAL A 298 15.65 -8.27 -8.67
CA VAL A 298 14.53 -7.32 -8.68
C VAL A 298 13.25 -8.11 -8.88
N ARG A 299 12.39 -8.11 -7.85
CA ARG A 299 11.04 -8.68 -7.89
C ARG A 299 10.05 -7.58 -7.56
N PHE A 300 8.93 -7.57 -8.26
CA PHE A 300 7.87 -6.60 -8.00
C PHE A 300 6.93 -7.11 -6.90
N PRO A 301 6.46 -6.24 -6.01
CA PRO A 301 6.78 -4.80 -5.88
C PRO A 301 8.22 -4.54 -5.39
N TYR A 302 8.85 -3.43 -5.79
CA TYR A 302 10.24 -3.11 -5.41
C TYR A 302 10.30 -1.82 -4.58
N PRO A 303 11.13 -1.74 -3.51
CA PRO A 303 11.22 -0.55 -2.64
C PRO A 303 11.69 0.70 -3.39
N PRO A 304 11.56 1.89 -2.76
CA PRO A 304 12.13 3.13 -3.30
C PRO A 304 13.58 2.98 -3.76
N VAL A 305 13.83 3.30 -5.02
CA VAL A 305 15.13 3.20 -5.68
C VAL A 305 15.38 4.47 -6.50
N LYS A 306 16.62 4.72 -6.93
CA LYS A 306 16.96 5.88 -7.75
C LYS A 306 16.08 5.90 -9.02
N GLY A 307 15.44 7.04 -9.30
CA GLY A 307 14.45 7.18 -10.37
C GLY A 307 13.00 6.93 -9.92
N HIS A 308 12.81 6.11 -8.88
CA HIS A 308 11.51 5.66 -8.36
C HIS A 308 11.39 5.97 -6.86
N PRO A 309 11.25 7.24 -6.46
CA PRO A 309 11.39 7.67 -5.06
C PRO A 309 10.27 7.14 -4.14
N LEU A 310 9.11 6.76 -4.68
CA LEU A 310 8.01 6.18 -3.91
C LEU A 310 7.89 4.65 -4.10
N GLY A 311 8.87 4.04 -4.76
CA GLY A 311 8.89 2.60 -5.05
C GLY A 311 8.02 2.23 -6.26
N ILE A 312 7.87 0.91 -6.41
CA ILE A 312 7.27 0.28 -7.59
C ILE A 312 6.19 -0.71 -7.13
N ASP A 313 5.09 -0.76 -7.86
CA ASP A 313 3.94 -1.60 -7.55
C ASP A 313 4.12 -3.06 -8.02
N GLY A 314 3.18 -3.95 -7.69
CA GLY A 314 3.27 -5.37 -8.03
C GLY A 314 3.24 -5.67 -9.53
N ALA A 315 2.83 -4.70 -10.37
CA ALA A 315 2.82 -4.80 -11.83
C ALA A 315 4.04 -4.13 -12.49
N GLY A 316 5.03 -3.71 -11.70
CA GLY A 316 6.24 -3.05 -12.20
C GLY A 316 6.01 -1.59 -12.60
N ARG A 317 4.96 -0.93 -12.09
CA ARG A 317 4.62 0.46 -12.42
C ARG A 317 5.07 1.41 -11.32
N ASP A 318 5.44 2.62 -11.70
CA ASP A 318 5.91 3.63 -10.75
C ASP A 318 4.79 4.13 -9.82
N VAL A 319 5.02 4.08 -8.50
CA VAL A 319 4.02 4.46 -7.49
C VAL A 319 3.79 5.97 -7.46
N LEU A 320 4.81 6.79 -7.72
CA LEU A 320 4.67 8.25 -7.77
C LEU A 320 3.77 8.69 -8.92
N ALA A 321 3.99 8.13 -10.11
CA ALA A 321 3.14 8.35 -11.27
C ALA A 321 1.70 7.97 -10.95
N ARG A 322 1.49 6.79 -10.35
CA ARG A 322 0.14 6.35 -9.97
C ARG A 322 -0.53 7.25 -8.94
N ILE A 323 0.22 7.76 -7.96
CA ILE A 323 -0.33 8.71 -6.97
C ILE A 323 -0.74 10.03 -7.63
N LEU A 324 0.07 10.57 -8.53
CA LEU A 324 -0.22 11.84 -9.23
C LEU A 324 -1.44 11.72 -10.14
N TYR A 325 -1.55 10.66 -10.94
CA TYR A 325 -2.71 10.45 -11.80
C TYR A 325 -3.95 10.05 -10.99
N GLY A 326 -3.77 9.28 -9.90
CA GLY A 326 -4.82 8.94 -8.96
C GLY A 326 -5.44 10.17 -8.28
N LEU A 327 -4.63 11.20 -7.99
CA LEU A 327 -5.12 12.49 -7.49
C LEU A 327 -6.13 13.14 -8.46
N ARG A 328 -5.79 13.19 -9.74
CA ARG A 328 -6.68 13.73 -10.79
C ARG A 328 -7.99 12.96 -10.81
N ILE A 329 -7.92 11.64 -10.92
CA ILE A 329 -9.09 10.78 -11.04
C ILE A 329 -9.98 10.92 -9.80
N SER A 330 -9.39 10.90 -8.61
CA SER A 330 -10.13 10.96 -7.34
C SER A 330 -10.84 12.31 -7.15
N LEU A 331 -10.15 13.42 -7.45
CA LEU A 331 -10.75 14.75 -7.36
C LEU A 331 -11.80 15.00 -8.43
N SER A 332 -11.55 14.59 -9.68
CA SER A 332 -12.55 14.71 -10.76
C SER A 332 -13.79 13.89 -10.46
N PHE A 333 -13.64 12.64 -10.01
CA PHE A 333 -14.75 11.78 -9.60
C PHE A 333 -15.53 12.41 -8.45
N GLY A 334 -14.85 12.80 -7.37
CA GLY A 334 -15.49 13.40 -6.21
C GLY A 334 -16.24 14.68 -6.55
N LEU A 335 -15.66 15.56 -7.39
CA LEU A 335 -16.31 16.80 -7.82
C LEU A 335 -17.56 16.52 -8.67
N MET A 336 -17.45 15.66 -9.68
CA MET A 336 -18.59 15.28 -10.52
C MET A 336 -19.71 14.67 -9.68
N LEU A 337 -19.34 13.76 -8.77
CA LEU A 337 -20.28 13.06 -7.92
C LEU A 337 -21.03 14.01 -6.99
N VAL A 338 -20.31 14.86 -6.25
CA VAL A 338 -20.92 15.80 -5.32
C VAL A 338 -21.79 16.81 -6.05
N VAL A 339 -21.34 17.35 -7.19
CA VAL A 339 -22.15 18.29 -7.98
C VAL A 339 -23.44 17.63 -8.44
N CYS A 340 -23.37 16.44 -9.05
CA CYS A 340 -24.56 15.70 -9.50
C CYS A 340 -25.50 15.36 -8.34
N SER A 341 -24.98 14.80 -7.24
CA SER A 341 -25.78 14.45 -6.07
C SER A 341 -26.40 15.67 -5.39
N MET A 342 -25.69 16.79 -5.32
CA MET A 342 -26.24 18.04 -4.77
C MET A 342 -27.31 18.64 -5.65
N VAL A 343 -27.15 18.61 -6.98
CA VAL A 343 -28.20 19.07 -7.89
C VAL A 343 -29.48 18.25 -7.70
N ILE A 344 -29.37 16.92 -7.69
CA ILE A 344 -30.51 16.01 -7.48
C ILE A 344 -31.15 16.26 -6.11
N GLY A 345 -30.36 16.30 -5.04
CA GLY A 345 -30.88 16.49 -3.68
C GLY A 345 -31.47 17.88 -3.44
N VAL A 346 -30.91 18.92 -4.05
CA VAL A 346 -31.49 20.27 -4.01
C VAL A 346 -32.85 20.28 -4.71
N MET A 347 -32.97 19.67 -5.89
CA MET A 347 -34.25 19.59 -6.60
C MET A 347 -35.29 18.80 -5.80
N ALA A 348 -34.93 17.61 -5.29
CA ALA A 348 -35.83 16.77 -4.51
C ALA A 348 -36.29 17.47 -3.21
N GLY A 349 -35.34 18.02 -2.44
CA GLY A 349 -35.63 18.72 -1.19
C GLY A 349 -36.43 20.01 -1.40
N ALA A 350 -36.16 20.75 -2.48
CA ALA A 350 -36.89 21.98 -2.81
C ALA A 350 -38.37 21.69 -3.11
N VAL A 351 -38.64 20.66 -3.90
CA VAL A 351 -40.01 20.21 -4.23
C VAL A 351 -40.72 19.73 -2.96
N GLN A 352 -40.09 18.86 -2.17
CA GLN A 352 -40.65 18.36 -0.92
C GLN A 352 -40.98 19.49 0.07
N GLY A 353 -40.03 20.39 0.33
CA GLY A 353 -40.22 21.46 1.30
C GLY A 353 -41.19 22.55 0.84
N TYR A 354 -41.20 22.91 -0.45
CA TYR A 354 -42.08 23.95 -0.97
C TYR A 354 -43.55 23.55 -0.99
N TYR A 355 -43.86 22.33 -1.46
CA TYR A 355 -45.23 21.85 -1.53
C TYR A 355 -45.72 21.33 -0.17
N ALA A 356 -44.88 20.61 0.59
CA ALA A 356 -45.25 19.92 1.83
C ALA A 356 -46.49 18.99 1.69
N GLY A 357 -46.99 18.48 2.81
CA GLY A 357 -48.21 17.68 2.86
C GLY A 357 -48.03 16.29 2.22
N LYS A 358 -48.98 15.87 1.38
CA LYS A 358 -48.98 14.53 0.78
C LYS A 358 -47.75 14.27 -0.10
N LEU A 359 -47.35 15.24 -0.93
CA LEU A 359 -46.16 15.11 -1.80
C LEU A 359 -44.89 14.89 -0.99
N ASP A 360 -44.75 15.60 0.12
CA ASP A 360 -43.62 15.47 1.02
C ASP A 360 -43.60 14.11 1.72
N ILE A 361 -44.72 13.70 2.33
CA ILE A 361 -44.83 12.40 3.01
C ILE A 361 -44.56 11.24 2.05
N THR A 362 -45.17 11.24 0.86
CA THR A 362 -44.95 10.17 -0.13
C THR A 362 -43.50 10.10 -0.59
N ALA A 363 -42.89 11.24 -0.91
CA ALA A 363 -41.50 11.27 -1.33
C ALA A 363 -40.55 10.85 -0.18
N GLN A 364 -40.87 11.20 1.07
CA GLN A 364 -40.11 10.75 2.24
C GLN A 364 -40.15 9.23 2.39
N ARG A 365 -41.32 8.59 2.22
CA ARG A 365 -41.45 7.12 2.25
C ARG A 365 -40.65 6.44 1.14
N MET A 366 -40.67 7.02 -0.07
CA MET A 366 -39.85 6.50 -1.17
C MET A 366 -38.35 6.58 -0.87
N ILE A 367 -37.88 7.69 -0.27
CA ILE A 367 -36.49 7.84 0.14
C ILE A 367 -36.12 6.85 1.24
N GLU A 368 -36.99 6.64 2.23
CA GLU A 368 -36.77 5.67 3.31
C GLU A 368 -36.58 4.26 2.74
N ILE A 369 -37.49 3.82 1.85
CA ILE A 369 -37.38 2.53 1.15
C ILE A 369 -36.08 2.45 0.34
N TRP A 370 -35.75 3.51 -0.41
CA TRP A 370 -34.55 3.55 -1.23
C TRP A 370 -33.26 3.46 -0.39
N SER A 371 -33.22 4.18 0.73
CA SER A 371 -32.08 4.22 1.64
C SER A 371 -31.88 2.95 2.46
N ALA A 372 -32.87 2.06 2.49
CA ALA A 372 -32.77 0.75 3.13
C ALA A 372 -31.91 -0.24 2.31
N LEU A 373 -31.67 0.03 1.03
CA LEU A 373 -30.82 -0.79 0.18
C LEU A 373 -29.34 -0.63 0.57
N PRO A 374 -28.62 -1.72 0.89
CA PRO A 374 -27.21 -1.61 1.23
C PRO A 374 -26.36 -1.26 0.00
N PHE A 375 -25.71 -0.10 0.05
CA PHE A 375 -24.92 0.45 -1.06
C PHE A 375 -23.90 -0.54 -1.65
N LEU A 376 -23.15 -1.25 -0.78
CA LEU A 376 -22.15 -2.22 -1.24
C LEU A 376 -22.76 -3.40 -1.99
N TYR A 377 -23.93 -3.92 -1.59
CA TYR A 377 -24.57 -5.02 -2.32
C TYR A 377 -25.04 -4.57 -3.71
N VAL A 378 -25.54 -3.34 -3.83
CA VAL A 378 -25.90 -2.77 -5.14
C VAL A 378 -24.65 -2.61 -6.01
N MET A 379 -23.51 -2.17 -5.45
CA MET A 379 -22.23 -2.11 -6.17
C MET A 379 -21.78 -3.48 -6.66
N ILE A 380 -21.82 -4.49 -5.79
CA ILE A 380 -21.42 -5.85 -6.12
C ILE A 380 -22.31 -6.41 -7.24
N LEU A 381 -23.62 -6.24 -7.14
CA LEU A 381 -24.57 -6.71 -8.15
C LEU A 381 -24.34 -6.02 -9.49
N MET A 382 -24.22 -4.69 -9.49
CA MET A 382 -23.99 -3.91 -10.71
C MET A 382 -22.64 -4.23 -11.35
N GLY A 383 -21.58 -4.37 -10.53
CA GLY A 383 -20.25 -4.74 -10.98
C GLY A 383 -20.17 -6.17 -11.53
N SER A 384 -20.97 -7.10 -11.00
CA SER A 384 -21.08 -8.47 -11.51
C SER A 384 -21.80 -8.52 -12.87
N VAL A 385 -22.88 -7.75 -13.04
CA VAL A 385 -23.68 -7.74 -14.28
C VAL A 385 -23.01 -6.94 -15.41
N TYR A 386 -22.51 -5.74 -15.11
CA TYR A 386 -22.01 -4.79 -16.11
C TYR A 386 -20.49 -4.62 -16.12
N GLY A 387 -19.77 -5.25 -15.18
CA GLY A 387 -18.33 -5.05 -14.99
C GLY A 387 -17.98 -3.74 -14.27
N ARG A 388 -16.69 -3.43 -14.22
CA ARG A 388 -16.16 -2.19 -13.59
C ARG A 388 -16.11 -1.06 -14.61
N SER A 389 -16.73 0.07 -14.29
CA SER A 389 -16.72 1.26 -15.14
C SER A 389 -16.79 2.54 -14.30
N PHE A 390 -16.03 3.55 -14.71
CA PHE A 390 -16.05 4.88 -14.08
C PHE A 390 -17.47 5.47 -14.05
N ILE A 391 -18.21 5.35 -15.17
CA ILE A 391 -19.56 5.91 -15.29
C ILE A 391 -20.54 5.12 -14.43
N LEU A 392 -20.43 3.79 -14.41
CA LEU A 392 -21.28 2.93 -13.58
C LEU A 392 -21.11 3.31 -12.10
N LEU A 393 -19.87 3.43 -11.64
CA LEU A 393 -19.55 3.83 -10.27
C LEU A 393 -20.13 5.21 -9.93
N LEU A 394 -19.97 6.18 -10.84
CA LEU A 394 -20.48 7.55 -10.66
C LEU A 394 -22.01 7.56 -10.56
N VAL A 395 -22.70 6.86 -11.45
CA VAL A 395 -24.17 6.79 -11.49
C VAL A 395 -24.68 6.12 -10.24
N CYS A 396 -24.18 4.93 -9.92
CA CYS A 396 -24.70 4.19 -8.80
C CYS A 396 -24.42 4.89 -7.46
N TYR A 397 -23.23 5.47 -7.26
CA TYR A 397 -22.99 6.30 -6.07
C TYR A 397 -23.89 7.55 -6.05
N GLY A 398 -24.05 8.19 -7.21
CA GLY A 398 -24.85 9.41 -7.37
C GLY A 398 -26.29 9.23 -6.92
N ILE A 399 -26.89 8.07 -7.22
CA ILE A 399 -28.28 7.71 -6.87
C ILE A 399 -28.48 7.44 -5.36
N PHE A 400 -27.42 7.17 -4.59
CA PHE A 400 -27.53 7.05 -3.12
C PHE A 400 -27.13 8.33 -2.38
N ASN A 401 -26.13 9.05 -2.89
CA ASN A 401 -25.50 10.14 -2.16
C ASN A 401 -26.32 11.45 -2.11
N TRP A 402 -27.35 11.61 -2.94
CA TRP A 402 -28.23 12.79 -2.94
C TRP A 402 -29.21 12.85 -1.74
N VAL A 403 -29.47 11.71 -1.10
CA VAL A 403 -30.50 11.57 -0.04
C VAL A 403 -30.20 12.49 1.14
N GLY A 404 -28.95 12.51 1.61
CA GLY A 404 -28.56 13.30 2.79
C GLY A 404 -28.83 14.80 2.61
N ILE A 405 -28.36 15.39 1.50
CA ILE A 405 -28.53 16.83 1.25
C ILE A 405 -29.99 17.22 0.98
N SER A 406 -30.80 16.29 0.46
CA SER A 406 -32.24 16.50 0.27
C SER A 406 -32.95 16.83 1.59
N TYR A 407 -32.59 16.18 2.69
CA TYR A 407 -33.19 16.45 4.00
C TYR A 407 -32.87 17.86 4.52
N TYR A 408 -31.63 18.32 4.36
CA TYR A 408 -31.24 19.67 4.78
C TYR A 408 -31.94 20.76 3.94
N ILE A 409 -31.98 20.58 2.63
CA ILE A 409 -32.68 21.52 1.74
C ILE A 409 -34.17 21.53 2.03
N ARG A 410 -34.79 20.36 2.24
CA ARG A 410 -36.20 20.26 2.63
C ARG A 410 -36.48 21.05 3.90
N ALA A 411 -35.65 20.89 4.94
CA ALA A 411 -35.80 21.62 6.21
C ALA A 411 -35.71 23.14 6.01
N GLU A 412 -34.74 23.61 5.23
CA GLU A 412 -34.61 25.04 4.89
C GLU A 412 -35.82 25.55 4.12
N PHE A 413 -36.32 24.79 3.14
CA PHE A 413 -37.52 25.16 2.40
C PHE A 413 -38.78 25.21 3.27
N LEU A 414 -38.94 24.28 4.22
CA LEU A 414 -40.05 24.28 5.18
C LEU A 414 -40.01 25.48 6.13
N ASN A 415 -38.83 25.95 6.52
CA ASN A 415 -38.64 27.15 7.33
C ASN A 415 -38.88 28.43 6.50
N LEU A 416 -38.21 28.55 5.35
CA LEU A 416 -38.23 29.75 4.52
C LEU A 416 -39.60 30.00 3.88
N ARG A 417 -40.38 28.96 3.55
CA ARG A 417 -41.72 29.14 2.95
C ARG A 417 -42.72 29.88 3.85
N LYS A 418 -42.48 29.91 5.17
CA LYS A 418 -43.32 30.59 6.17
C LYS A 418 -42.81 32.00 6.50
N ARG A 419 -41.80 32.51 5.78
CA ARG A 419 -41.24 33.85 6.02
C ARG A 419 -42.05 34.92 5.29
N PRO A 420 -42.16 36.15 5.85
CA PRO A 420 -43.00 37.22 5.28
C PRO A 420 -42.69 37.55 3.82
N PHE A 421 -41.42 37.46 3.39
CA PHE A 421 -41.05 37.74 2.01
C PHE A 421 -41.60 36.72 1.00
N VAL A 422 -41.85 35.47 1.43
CA VAL A 422 -42.48 34.45 0.58
C VAL A 422 -43.98 34.64 0.54
N GLU A 423 -44.60 34.96 1.68
CA GLU A 423 -46.03 35.23 1.77
C GLU A 423 -46.40 36.46 0.93
N ALA A 424 -45.63 37.54 1.03
CA ALA A 424 -45.81 38.74 0.19
C ALA A 424 -45.70 38.41 -1.32
N ALA A 425 -44.73 37.58 -1.71
CA ALA A 425 -44.59 37.15 -3.10
C ALA A 425 -45.79 36.31 -3.58
N ARG A 426 -46.38 35.48 -2.71
CA ARG A 426 -47.61 34.74 -3.01
C ARG A 426 -48.82 35.67 -3.14
N CYS A 427 -48.98 36.65 -2.25
CA CYS A 427 -50.05 37.64 -2.32
C CYS A 427 -49.97 38.49 -3.60
N MET A 428 -48.76 38.73 -4.11
CA MET A 428 -48.53 39.40 -5.40
C MET A 428 -48.78 38.51 -6.63
N GLY A 429 -49.23 37.26 -6.47
CA GLY A 429 -49.51 36.35 -7.57
C GLY A 429 -48.25 35.81 -8.30
N VAL A 430 -47.07 35.86 -7.67
CA VAL A 430 -45.84 35.34 -8.28
C VAL A 430 -45.96 33.82 -8.45
N PRO A 431 -45.65 33.25 -9.63
CA PRO A 431 -45.81 31.82 -9.86
C PRO A 431 -44.86 30.99 -8.97
N PRO A 432 -45.28 29.80 -8.50
CA PRO A 432 -44.51 28.95 -7.57
C PRO A 432 -43.07 28.68 -7.97
N ILE A 433 -42.83 28.37 -9.25
CA ILE A 433 -41.50 28.06 -9.77
C ILE A 433 -40.54 29.26 -9.62
N LYS A 434 -41.07 30.48 -9.80
CA LYS A 434 -40.31 31.72 -9.65
C LYS A 434 -40.04 32.00 -8.18
N ILE A 435 -40.99 31.69 -7.28
CA ILE A 435 -40.79 31.75 -5.83
C ILE A 435 -39.66 30.81 -5.39
N ILE A 436 -39.70 29.55 -5.84
CA ILE A 436 -38.69 28.53 -5.53
C ILE A 436 -37.29 29.01 -5.96
N TYR A 437 -37.07 29.30 -7.24
CA TYR A 437 -35.72 29.57 -7.75
C TYR A 437 -35.20 30.97 -7.43
N ARG A 438 -36.06 31.98 -7.32
CA ARG A 438 -35.64 33.38 -7.16
C ARG A 438 -35.69 33.89 -5.73
N HIS A 439 -36.57 33.33 -4.89
CA HIS A 439 -36.79 33.84 -3.52
C HIS A 439 -36.31 32.85 -2.45
N ILE A 440 -36.65 31.57 -2.57
CA ILE A 440 -36.33 30.58 -1.51
C ILE A 440 -34.94 29.97 -1.72
N LEU A 441 -34.68 29.39 -2.90
CA LEU A 441 -33.45 28.63 -3.17
C LEU A 441 -32.17 29.40 -2.85
N PRO A 442 -31.98 30.68 -3.26
CA PRO A 442 -30.75 31.41 -2.96
C PRO A 442 -30.47 31.56 -1.45
N ASN A 443 -31.52 31.58 -0.63
CA ASN A 443 -31.42 31.65 0.84
C ASN A 443 -31.24 30.26 1.46
N ALA A 444 -31.79 29.22 0.84
CA ALA A 444 -31.67 27.81 1.27
C ALA A 444 -30.33 27.16 0.89
N LEU A 445 -29.45 27.82 0.11
CA LEU A 445 -28.17 27.25 -0.34
C LEU A 445 -27.09 27.16 0.74
N VAL A 446 -27.33 27.70 1.94
CA VAL A 446 -26.33 27.70 3.02
C VAL A 446 -25.83 26.29 3.33
N PRO A 447 -26.69 25.27 3.59
CA PRO A 447 -26.23 23.90 3.86
C PRO A 447 -25.43 23.30 2.70
N VAL A 448 -25.84 23.56 1.45
CA VAL A 448 -25.14 23.04 0.25
C VAL A 448 -23.72 23.55 0.21
N ILE A 449 -23.52 24.86 0.41
CA ILE A 449 -22.19 25.48 0.39
C ILE A 449 -21.34 24.96 1.55
N THR A 450 -21.92 24.83 2.75
CA THR A 450 -21.18 24.37 3.92
C THR A 450 -20.81 22.89 3.88
N PHE A 451 -21.68 22.03 3.33
CA PHE A 451 -21.43 20.59 3.24
C PHE A 451 -20.60 20.20 2.03
N PHE A 452 -20.52 21.03 0.98
CA PHE A 452 -19.82 20.70 -0.26
C PHE A 452 -18.40 20.15 -0.05
N PRO A 453 -17.52 20.79 0.76
CA PRO A 453 -16.16 20.29 0.94
C PRO A 453 -16.12 18.96 1.70
N PHE A 454 -17.01 18.78 2.69
CA PHE A 454 -17.09 17.53 3.45
C PHE A 454 -17.64 16.38 2.60
N SER A 455 -18.64 16.65 1.77
CA SER A 455 -19.14 15.68 0.79
C SER A 455 -18.08 15.30 -0.23
N LEU A 456 -17.23 16.24 -0.64
CA LEU A 456 -16.12 15.98 -1.56
C LEU A 456 -15.08 15.07 -0.91
N VAL A 457 -14.67 15.37 0.33
CA VAL A 457 -13.77 14.51 1.11
C VAL A 457 -14.34 13.11 1.29
N GLY A 458 -15.63 13.01 1.64
CA GLY A 458 -16.34 11.74 1.76
C GLY A 458 -16.37 10.95 0.45
N ALA A 459 -16.64 11.61 -0.67
CA ALA A 459 -16.66 10.97 -2.00
C ALA A 459 -15.28 10.41 -2.40
N ILE A 460 -14.20 11.15 -2.13
CA ILE A 460 -12.83 10.69 -2.39
C ILE A 460 -12.50 9.48 -1.51
N GLY A 461 -12.87 9.51 -0.23
CA GLY A 461 -12.67 8.39 0.68
C GLY A 461 -13.45 7.15 0.30
N SER A 462 -14.70 7.31 -0.10
CA SER A 462 -15.53 6.20 -0.56
C SER A 462 -15.01 5.59 -1.87
N LEU A 463 -14.52 6.42 -2.81
CA LEU A 463 -13.87 5.91 -4.03
C LEU A 463 -12.66 5.04 -3.68
N ALA A 464 -11.76 5.55 -2.83
CA ALA A 464 -10.58 4.81 -2.38
C ALA A 464 -10.96 3.52 -1.62
N ALA A 465 -12.01 3.55 -0.80
CA ALA A 465 -12.50 2.36 -0.10
C ALA A 465 -13.06 1.31 -1.06
N LEU A 466 -13.80 1.72 -2.10
CA LEU A 466 -14.32 0.80 -3.12
C LEU A 466 -13.22 0.20 -3.98
N ASP A 467 -12.23 1.01 -4.37
CA ASP A 467 -11.03 0.55 -5.07
C ASP A 467 -10.26 -0.47 -4.24
N TYR A 468 -10.12 -0.20 -2.93
CA TYR A 468 -9.50 -1.14 -1.98
C TYR A 468 -10.26 -2.45 -1.85
N LEU A 469 -11.59 -2.41 -1.88
CA LEU A 469 -12.44 -3.63 -1.86
C LEU A 469 -12.50 -4.35 -3.21
N GLY A 470 -11.93 -3.78 -4.29
CA GLY A 470 -11.94 -4.36 -5.63
C GLY A 470 -13.17 -4.04 -6.48
N PHE A 471 -14.10 -3.21 -5.99
CA PHE A 471 -15.35 -2.83 -6.68
C PHE A 471 -15.32 -1.43 -7.30
N GLY A 472 -14.20 -0.72 -7.19
CA GLY A 472 -14.06 0.61 -7.76
C GLY A 472 -13.69 0.60 -9.25
N LEU A 473 -12.70 1.40 -9.61
CA LEU A 473 -12.28 1.67 -10.98
C LEU A 473 -11.66 0.42 -11.66
N PRO A 474 -11.83 0.27 -12.98
CA PRO A 474 -11.30 -0.87 -13.71
C PRO A 474 -9.76 -0.79 -13.83
N PRO A 475 -9.01 -1.87 -13.58
CA PRO A 475 -7.58 -1.90 -13.89
C PRO A 475 -7.39 -1.68 -15.41
N PRO A 476 -6.38 -0.91 -15.83
CA PRO A 476 -5.21 -0.48 -15.07
C PRO A 476 -5.30 0.95 -14.50
N THR A 477 -6.49 1.53 -14.31
CA THR A 477 -6.63 2.94 -13.88
C THR A 477 -5.86 3.23 -12.59
N PRO A 478 -5.07 4.32 -12.52
CA PRO A 478 -4.36 4.68 -11.31
C PRO A 478 -5.33 5.02 -10.19
N SER A 479 -5.22 4.32 -9.07
CA SER A 479 -6.03 4.55 -7.88
C SER A 479 -5.19 4.38 -6.62
N TRP A 480 -5.45 5.24 -5.64
CA TRP A 480 -4.85 5.10 -4.31
C TRP A 480 -5.39 3.90 -3.55
N GLY A 481 -6.67 3.58 -3.70
CA GLY A 481 -7.29 2.42 -3.05
C GLY A 481 -6.77 1.09 -3.59
N GLU A 482 -6.50 1.03 -4.89
CA GLU A 482 -5.92 -0.16 -5.50
C GLU A 482 -4.47 -0.41 -5.03
N LEU A 483 -3.67 0.64 -4.82
CA LEU A 483 -2.32 0.50 -4.24
C LEU A 483 -2.38 -0.05 -2.80
N LEU A 484 -3.38 0.39 -2.02
CA LEU A 484 -3.63 -0.15 -0.68
C LEU A 484 -4.10 -1.60 -0.73
N PHE A 485 -4.88 -2.00 -1.74
CA PHE A 485 -5.27 -3.39 -1.95
C PHE A 485 -4.05 -4.27 -2.25
N GLN A 486 -3.13 -3.81 -3.12
CA GLN A 486 -1.88 -4.51 -3.38
C GLN A 486 -1.07 -4.73 -2.10
N ALA A 487 -1.06 -3.76 -1.19
CA ALA A 487 -0.36 -3.92 0.08
C ALA A 487 -0.92 -5.02 1.00
N GLN A 488 -2.20 -5.40 0.87
CA GLN A 488 -2.72 -6.58 1.57
C GLN A 488 -2.11 -7.87 1.05
N GLN A 489 -1.83 -7.92 -0.26
CA GLN A 489 -1.19 -9.06 -0.92
C GLN A 489 0.32 -9.08 -0.60
N TYR A 490 0.97 -7.91 -0.65
CA TYR A 490 2.39 -7.73 -0.40
C TYR A 490 2.64 -7.03 0.95
N ARG A 491 2.40 -7.73 2.06
CA ARG A 491 2.49 -7.15 3.41
C ARG A 491 3.87 -6.58 3.78
N TRP A 492 4.92 -7.03 3.12
CA TRP A 492 6.29 -6.54 3.29
C TRP A 492 6.58 -5.23 2.52
N ALA A 493 5.75 -4.89 1.52
CA ALA A 493 5.89 -3.70 0.68
C ALA A 493 5.30 -2.46 1.38
N TRP A 494 5.97 -2.00 2.44
CA TRP A 494 5.49 -0.91 3.30
C TRP A 494 5.20 0.41 2.55
N TRP A 495 5.91 0.69 1.44
CA TRP A 495 5.71 1.89 0.63
C TRP A 495 4.33 1.93 -0.05
N LEU A 496 3.76 0.77 -0.39
CA LEU A 496 2.42 0.66 -0.98
C LEU A 496 1.31 0.99 0.02
N ILE A 497 1.59 0.91 1.33
CA ILE A 497 0.67 1.39 2.38
C ILE A 497 0.92 2.86 2.65
N LEU A 498 2.18 3.21 2.91
CA LEU A 498 2.55 4.51 3.47
C LEU A 498 2.23 5.66 2.52
N TYR A 499 2.72 5.62 1.27
CA TYR A 499 2.62 6.77 0.37
C TYR A 499 1.19 7.03 -0.12
N PRO A 500 0.40 6.01 -0.54
CA PRO A 500 -1.00 6.23 -0.89
C PRO A 500 -1.83 6.71 0.30
N SER A 501 -1.58 6.18 1.52
CA SER A 501 -2.26 6.63 2.73
C SER A 501 -1.93 8.07 3.09
N LEU A 502 -0.66 8.48 2.98
CA LEU A 502 -0.25 9.88 3.20
C LEU A 502 -0.85 10.84 2.17
N ALA A 503 -0.91 10.42 0.90
CA ALA A 503 -1.56 11.21 -0.15
C ALA A 503 -3.06 11.39 0.12
N LEU A 504 -3.77 10.29 0.44
CA LEU A 504 -5.18 10.30 0.79
C LEU A 504 -5.43 11.18 2.01
N PHE A 505 -4.67 10.96 3.09
CA PHE A 505 -4.75 11.75 4.32
C PHE A 505 -4.52 13.25 4.05
N GLY A 506 -3.48 13.60 3.30
CA GLY A 506 -3.16 14.98 2.97
C GLY A 506 -4.31 15.68 2.23
N VAL A 507 -4.86 15.04 1.20
CA VAL A 507 -5.97 15.62 0.41
C VAL A 507 -7.26 15.71 1.24
N MET A 508 -7.58 14.70 2.03
CA MET A 508 -8.73 14.73 2.93
C MET A 508 -8.60 15.84 3.97
N LEU A 509 -7.43 15.95 4.62
CA LEU A 509 -7.16 16.98 5.63
C LEU A 509 -7.30 18.39 5.05
N LEU A 510 -6.72 18.63 3.87
CA LEU A 510 -6.87 19.91 3.15
C LEU A 510 -8.34 20.20 2.85
N GLY A 511 -9.10 19.21 2.36
CA GLY A 511 -10.53 19.35 2.11
C GLY A 511 -11.35 19.65 3.36
N VAL A 512 -11.02 19.03 4.50
CA VAL A 512 -11.67 19.30 5.79
C VAL A 512 -11.38 20.73 6.26
N PHE A 513 -10.13 21.21 6.18
CA PHE A 513 -9.81 22.59 6.54
C PHE A 513 -10.54 23.62 5.66
N VAL A 514 -10.68 23.34 4.35
CA VAL A 514 -11.53 24.15 3.46
C VAL A 514 -12.99 24.11 3.92
N GLY A 515 -13.50 22.94 4.28
CA GLY A 515 -14.85 22.74 4.83
C GLY A 515 -15.13 23.55 6.08
N GLU A 516 -14.26 23.45 7.09
CA GLU A 516 -14.37 24.22 8.33
C GLU A 516 -14.31 25.72 8.07
N GLY A 517 -13.40 26.18 7.21
CA GLY A 517 -13.34 27.59 6.83
C GLY A 517 -14.61 28.07 6.15
N ILE A 518 -15.17 27.30 5.21
CA ILE A 518 -16.44 27.68 4.56
C ILE A 518 -17.58 27.69 5.58
N ARG A 519 -17.68 26.67 6.44
CA ARG A 519 -18.70 26.61 7.49
C ARG A 519 -18.63 27.83 8.42
N ASN A 520 -17.45 28.16 8.93
CA ASN A 520 -17.24 29.28 9.85
C ASN A 520 -17.52 30.64 9.18
N ALA A 521 -17.21 30.78 7.88
CA ALA A 521 -17.53 32.00 7.14
C ALA A 521 -19.05 32.23 7.00
N TYR A 522 -19.83 31.15 6.98
CA TYR A 522 -21.28 31.16 6.87
C TYR A 522 -22.02 31.14 8.22
N ASP A 523 -21.33 30.89 9.34
CA ASP A 523 -21.93 30.93 10.68
C ASP A 523 -22.25 32.39 11.12
N PRO A 524 -23.52 32.73 11.39
CA PRO A 524 -23.89 34.05 11.87
C PRO A 524 -23.57 34.29 13.36
N LYS A 525 -23.49 33.24 14.20
CA LYS A 525 -23.45 33.38 15.67
C LYS A 525 -22.09 33.84 16.19
N GLN A 526 -21.00 33.43 15.53
CA GLN A 526 -19.63 33.76 15.97
C GLN A 526 -19.30 35.26 15.90
N TYR A 527 -20.09 36.03 15.14
CA TYR A 527 -19.90 37.47 14.93
C TYR A 527 -21.04 38.33 15.50
N GLN A 528 -22.01 37.73 16.21
CA GLN A 528 -23.06 38.46 16.93
C GLN A 528 -22.68 38.74 18.40
N ARG A 529 -21.58 38.18 18.90
CA ARG A 529 -21.04 38.54 20.22
C ARG A 529 -20.15 39.77 20.09
N PHE A 530 -20.76 40.92 20.39
CA PHE A 530 -20.17 42.24 20.70
C PHE A 530 -19.38 42.95 19.60
N GLN A 531 -20.08 43.85 18.89
CA GLN A 531 -19.69 45.25 18.72
C GLN A 531 -20.94 46.11 18.81
#